data_AF-A0AAJ5JYT6-F1
#
_entry.id   AF-A0AAJ5JYT6-F1
#
_cell.length_a   1.000
_cell.length_b   1.000
_cell.length_c   1.000
_cell.angle_alpha   90.00
_cell.angle_beta   90.00
_cell.angle_gamma   90.00
#
_symmetry.space_group_name_H-M   'P 1'
#
loop_
_entity.id
_entity.type
_entity.pdbx_description
1 polymer ?
#
loop_
_entity_poly.entity_id
_entity_poly.type
_entity_poly.pdbx_seq_one_letter_code
_entity_poly.pdbx_strand_id
1 'polypeptide(L)'
;MRKLGLFALPLLLAACGGTGPSLGQAFSAQAGVSGAQVDVTIVRVYDKATGAFKYNETEYRLTQPQVTFTILAGSVGGRVTGAQVTVNDQSGNRYADVNGQYIQNFNARLKQGYACPDSSGNAAPGSDPDTCAAASRVPITRQQTFPEANNNGTIQLVTPRIAEYAVQDCVDGSCPANLSMDVTFSVTDDLNRAQTVSVSKAPIVVYRVSDTRREE
;
A
#
# COMPACT_ATOMS: atom_id res chain seq x y z
N MET A 1 18.25 -68.49 2.96
CA MET A 1 16.88 -67.99 2.68
C MET A 1 16.91 -66.47 2.80
N ARG A 2 16.97 -65.74 1.67
CA ARG A 2 17.02 -64.27 1.62
C ARG A 2 15.60 -63.75 1.35
N LYS A 3 15.07 -62.93 2.25
CA LYS A 3 13.76 -62.27 2.10
C LYS A 3 13.90 -61.07 1.15
N LEU A 4 13.20 -61.13 0.02
CA LEU A 4 12.99 -60.02 -0.90
C LEU A 4 11.96 -59.05 -0.31
N GLY A 5 12.38 -57.83 0.00
CA GLY A 5 11.48 -56.74 0.36
C GLY A 5 10.86 -56.15 -0.90
N LEU A 6 9.54 -56.28 -1.04
CA LEU A 6 8.72 -55.64 -2.05
C LEU A 6 8.70 -54.12 -1.78
N PHE A 7 9.28 -53.32 -2.67
CA PHE A 7 9.06 -51.88 -2.71
C PHE A 7 7.72 -51.61 -3.41
N ALA A 8 6.71 -51.21 -2.66
CA ALA A 8 5.46 -50.68 -3.19
C ALA A 8 5.71 -49.23 -3.64
N LEU A 9 5.71 -48.99 -4.96
CA LEU A 9 5.63 -47.66 -5.54
C LEU A 9 4.24 -47.07 -5.25
N PRO A 10 4.11 -45.88 -4.64
CA PRO A 10 2.86 -45.14 -4.71
C PRO A 10 2.69 -44.63 -6.14
N LEU A 11 1.72 -45.18 -6.88
CA LEU A 11 1.18 -44.55 -8.08
C LEU A 11 0.58 -43.21 -7.65
N LEU A 12 1.28 -42.12 -7.96
CA LEU A 12 0.71 -40.79 -8.00
C LEU A 12 -0.37 -40.79 -9.10
N LEU A 13 -1.63 -40.87 -8.69
CA LEU A 13 -2.76 -40.57 -9.58
C LEU A 13 -2.64 -39.11 -10.01
N ALA A 14 -2.15 -38.91 -11.23
CA ALA A 14 -2.38 -37.69 -11.99
C ALA A 14 -3.89 -37.61 -12.28
N ALA A 15 -4.61 -36.82 -11.47
CA ALA A 15 -5.96 -36.41 -11.77
C ALA A 15 -5.92 -35.38 -12.91
N CYS A 16 -5.86 -35.88 -14.15
CA CYS A 16 -6.33 -35.16 -15.32
C CYS A 16 -7.86 -35.13 -15.26
N GLY A 17 -8.47 -33.95 -15.18
CA GLY A 17 -9.92 -33.83 -15.25
C GLY A 17 -10.44 -32.46 -14.86
N GLY A 18 -10.37 -31.49 -15.77
CA GLY A 18 -10.95 -30.16 -15.59
C GLY A 18 -10.44 -29.11 -16.57
N THR A 19 -10.52 -29.35 -17.87
CA THR A 19 -10.29 -28.32 -18.90
C THR A 19 -11.53 -27.43 -19.05
N GLY A 20 -11.81 -26.65 -18.02
CA GLY A 20 -12.62 -25.45 -18.06
C GLY A 20 -11.95 -24.44 -17.12
N PRO A 21 -11.92 -23.13 -17.44
CA PRO A 21 -11.36 -22.17 -16.51
C PRO A 21 -12.11 -22.31 -15.18
N SER A 22 -11.36 -22.62 -14.12
CA SER A 22 -11.86 -22.61 -12.75
C SER A 22 -12.37 -21.20 -12.46
N LEU A 23 -13.65 -20.96 -12.67
CA LEU A 23 -14.34 -19.69 -12.42
C LEU A 23 -14.66 -19.50 -10.92
N GLY A 24 -13.99 -20.26 -10.04
CA GLY A 24 -14.09 -20.20 -8.58
C GLY A 24 -12.79 -19.75 -7.89
N GLN A 25 -11.86 -19.12 -8.61
CA GLN A 25 -10.59 -18.72 -8.01
C GLN A 25 -10.78 -17.71 -6.86
N ALA A 26 -10.00 -17.89 -5.80
CA ALA A 26 -9.97 -16.96 -4.68
C ALA A 26 -9.37 -15.61 -5.13
N PHE A 27 -9.75 -14.53 -4.44
CA PHE A 27 -9.02 -13.28 -4.55
C PHE A 27 -7.60 -13.50 -4.00
N SER A 28 -6.59 -13.06 -4.74
CA SER A 28 -5.19 -13.14 -4.37
C SER A 28 -4.43 -11.94 -4.89
N ALA A 29 -3.97 -11.10 -3.96
CA ALA A 29 -3.23 -9.90 -4.24
C ALA A 29 -2.14 -9.67 -3.20
N GLN A 30 -1.09 -8.97 -3.63
CA GLN A 30 -0.07 -8.40 -2.75
C GLN A 30 -0.15 -6.88 -2.87
N ALA A 31 0.24 -6.16 -1.82
CA ALA A 31 0.32 -4.70 -1.84
C ALA A 31 1.73 -4.23 -1.43
N GLY A 32 2.12 -3.07 -1.94
CA GLY A 32 3.28 -2.32 -1.52
C GLY A 32 2.93 -0.85 -1.35
N VAL A 33 3.53 -0.19 -0.37
CA VAL A 33 3.33 1.24 -0.09
C VAL A 33 4.71 1.89 -0.03
N SER A 34 4.92 2.97 -0.76
CA SER A 34 6.22 3.66 -0.82
C SER A 34 6.09 5.16 -1.14
N GLY A 35 7.13 5.93 -0.80
CA GLY A 35 7.21 7.35 -1.15
C GLY A 35 6.49 8.32 -0.22
N ALA A 36 6.03 7.88 0.96
CA ALA A 36 5.52 8.80 1.97
C ALA A 36 6.65 9.66 2.55
N GLN A 37 6.45 10.97 2.57
CA GLN A 37 7.46 11.93 3.04
C GLN A 37 6.84 13.15 3.71
N VAL A 38 7.46 13.64 4.78
CA VAL A 38 7.15 14.91 5.44
C VAL A 38 8.40 15.79 5.42
N ASP A 39 8.32 16.89 4.68
CA ASP A 39 9.34 17.93 4.66
C ASP A 39 8.98 19.01 5.67
N VAL A 40 9.91 19.35 6.55
CA VAL A 40 9.72 20.32 7.65
C VAL A 40 10.66 21.51 7.49
N THR A 41 10.10 22.71 7.51
CA THR A 41 10.82 23.98 7.51
C THR A 41 10.53 24.72 8.81
N ILE A 42 11.60 25.15 9.49
CA ILE A 42 11.53 25.86 10.77
C ILE A 42 12.23 27.22 10.61
N VAL A 43 11.56 28.28 11.06
CA VAL A 43 12.15 29.61 11.23
C VAL A 43 12.02 30.01 12.70
N ARG A 44 13.16 30.15 13.37
CA ARG A 44 13.25 30.59 14.75
C ARG A 44 13.32 32.11 14.79
N VAL A 45 12.29 32.74 15.34
CA VAL A 45 12.16 34.20 15.38
C VAL A 45 12.69 34.71 16.72
N TYR A 46 13.63 35.65 16.64
CA TYR A 46 14.24 36.30 17.79
C TYR A 46 13.94 37.80 17.76
N ASP A 47 13.83 38.39 18.94
CA ASP A 47 13.72 39.84 19.11
C ASP A 47 15.04 40.52 18.75
N LYS A 48 14.99 41.49 17.83
CA LYS A 48 16.20 42.15 17.33
C LYS A 48 16.95 42.96 18.38
N ALA A 49 16.25 43.51 19.37
CA ALA A 49 16.86 44.39 20.38
C ALA A 49 17.52 43.61 21.52
N THR A 50 16.90 42.52 21.95
CA THR A 50 17.31 41.72 23.10
C THR A 50 18.01 40.42 22.72
N GLY A 51 17.87 39.97 21.48
CA GLY A 51 18.31 38.65 21.03
C GLY A 51 17.52 37.50 21.65
N ALA A 52 16.42 37.79 22.36
CA ALA A 52 15.60 36.78 23.03
C ALA A 52 14.75 36.00 22.01
N PHE A 53 14.56 34.72 22.25
CA PHE A 53 13.65 33.90 21.46
C PHE A 53 12.19 34.38 21.63
N LYS A 54 11.46 34.54 20.52
CA LYS A 54 10.04 34.92 20.52
C LYS A 54 9.13 33.72 20.27
N TYR A 55 9.24 33.13 19.07
CA TYR A 55 8.39 32.01 18.61
C TYR A 55 9.03 31.30 17.42
N ASN A 56 8.46 30.15 17.03
CA ASN A 56 8.81 29.46 15.79
C ASN A 56 7.72 29.69 14.74
N GLU A 57 8.11 29.93 13.50
CA GLU A 57 7.25 29.70 12.34
C GLU A 57 7.60 28.35 11.76
N THR A 58 6.58 27.56 11.42
CA THR A 58 6.76 26.24 10.84
C THR A 58 5.91 26.07 9.61
N GLU A 59 6.49 25.42 8.60
CA GLU A 59 5.80 24.98 7.40
C GLU A 59 6.14 23.51 7.18
N TYR A 60 5.18 22.76 6.63
CA TYR A 60 5.45 21.40 6.20
C TYR A 60 4.83 21.10 4.85
N ARG A 61 5.47 20.17 4.14
CA ARG A 61 4.95 19.58 2.91
C ARG A 61 4.83 18.07 3.08
N LEU A 62 3.60 17.58 2.96
CA LEU A 62 3.29 16.16 3.03
C LEU A 62 3.19 15.58 1.60
N THR A 63 3.99 14.57 1.33
CA THR A 63 3.91 13.74 0.12
C THR A 63 3.19 12.44 0.46
N GLN A 64 2.05 12.18 -0.19
CA GLN A 64 1.32 10.92 -0.03
C GLN A 64 2.08 9.77 -0.68
N PRO A 65 2.05 8.56 -0.10
CA PRO A 65 2.67 7.41 -0.72
C PRO A 65 1.90 6.94 -1.95
N GLN A 66 2.62 6.24 -2.83
CA GLN A 66 2.01 5.39 -3.84
C GLN A 66 1.70 4.01 -3.24
N VAL A 67 0.55 3.46 -3.62
CA VAL A 67 0.11 2.11 -3.27
C VAL A 67 0.05 1.28 -4.52
N THR A 68 0.84 0.21 -4.56
CA THR A 68 0.87 -0.73 -5.68
C THR A 68 0.22 -2.03 -5.26
N PHE A 69 -0.79 -2.48 -5.99
CA PHE A 69 -1.36 -3.82 -5.87
C PHE A 69 -0.88 -4.71 -7.00
N THR A 70 -0.38 -5.89 -6.65
CA THR A 70 -0.04 -6.97 -7.58
C THR A 70 -1.10 -8.06 -7.47
N ILE A 71 -2.02 -8.10 -8.44
CA ILE A 71 -3.07 -9.11 -8.56
C ILE A 71 -2.48 -10.34 -9.25
N LEU A 72 -2.56 -11.50 -8.61
CA LEU A 72 -1.94 -12.71 -9.15
C LEU A 72 -2.74 -13.26 -10.34
N ALA A 73 -2.05 -13.96 -11.24
CA ALA A 73 -2.68 -14.66 -12.36
C ALA A 73 -3.81 -15.58 -11.89
N GLY A 74 -4.97 -15.46 -12.51
CA GLY A 74 -6.16 -16.24 -12.17
C GLY A 74 -7.01 -15.66 -11.03
N SER A 75 -6.53 -14.64 -10.32
CA SER A 75 -7.29 -14.02 -9.23
C SER A 75 -8.54 -13.32 -9.75
N VAL A 76 -9.64 -13.42 -9.01
CA VAL A 76 -10.75 -12.46 -9.16
C VAL A 76 -10.27 -11.05 -8.76
N GLY A 77 -10.94 -10.03 -9.30
CA GLY A 77 -10.68 -8.64 -8.94
C GLY A 77 -11.40 -8.29 -7.64
N GLY A 78 -11.36 -7.02 -7.28
CA GLY A 78 -12.16 -6.50 -6.19
C GLY A 78 -12.24 -4.98 -6.16
N ARG A 79 -12.95 -4.46 -5.17
CA ARG A 79 -12.94 -3.05 -4.83
C ARG A 79 -12.32 -2.90 -3.45
N VAL A 80 -11.23 -2.14 -3.37
CA VAL A 80 -10.74 -1.64 -2.09
C VAL A 80 -11.75 -0.60 -1.60
N THR A 81 -12.11 -0.67 -0.33
CA THR A 81 -13.10 0.23 0.30
C THR A 81 -12.49 1.12 1.38
N GLY A 82 -11.45 0.63 2.06
CA GLY A 82 -10.77 1.37 3.11
C GLY A 82 -9.38 0.85 3.40
N ALA A 83 -8.62 1.64 4.14
CA ALA A 83 -7.30 1.31 4.64
C ALA A 83 -7.22 1.65 6.13
N GLN A 84 -7.05 0.65 6.99
CA GLN A 84 -6.67 0.87 8.38
C GLN A 84 -5.17 1.11 8.42
N VAL A 85 -4.75 2.25 8.95
CA VAL A 85 -3.34 2.67 9.03
C VAL A 85 -2.95 2.78 10.50
N THR A 86 -1.78 2.24 10.83
CA THR A 86 -1.09 2.48 12.10
C THR A 86 0.32 2.98 11.81
N VAL A 87 0.64 4.19 12.27
CA VAL A 87 1.97 4.77 12.17
C VAL A 87 2.76 4.44 13.44
N ASN A 88 3.98 3.94 13.26
CA ASN A 88 4.88 3.55 14.33
C ASN A 88 6.19 4.34 14.26
N ASP A 89 6.77 4.59 15.42
CA ASP A 89 8.11 5.13 15.57
C ASP A 89 9.20 4.07 15.32
N GLN A 90 10.46 4.48 15.40
CA GLN A 90 11.61 3.59 15.24
C GLN A 90 11.69 2.43 16.26
N SER A 91 11.02 2.57 17.41
CA SER A 91 10.96 1.54 18.46
C SER A 91 9.81 0.55 18.23
N GLY A 92 8.97 0.78 17.21
CA GLY A 92 7.77 0.00 16.94
C GLY A 92 6.58 0.39 17.81
N ASN A 93 6.65 1.50 18.55
CA ASN A 93 5.51 2.02 19.29
C ASN A 93 4.66 2.87 18.37
N ARG A 94 3.36 2.94 18.66
CA ARG A 94 2.46 3.83 17.92
C ARG A 94 2.90 5.29 18.05
N TYR A 95 3.14 5.93 16.92
CA TYR A 95 3.52 7.32 16.85
C TYR A 95 2.29 8.24 17.06
N ALA A 96 2.44 9.34 17.79
CA ALA A 96 1.33 10.27 18.10
C ALA A 96 0.11 9.63 18.80
N ASP A 97 0.32 8.52 19.52
CA ASP A 97 -0.68 7.78 20.30
C ASP A 97 -1.99 7.55 19.52
N VAL A 98 -3.14 8.01 20.02
CA VAL A 98 -4.45 7.79 19.36
C VAL A 98 -4.51 8.34 17.93
N ASN A 99 -3.71 9.35 17.59
CA ASN A 99 -3.66 9.92 16.24
C ASN A 99 -2.81 9.10 15.28
N GLY A 100 -1.99 8.19 15.80
CA GLY A 100 -1.20 7.23 15.03
C GLY A 100 -2.00 6.13 14.38
N GLN A 101 -3.27 5.94 14.76
CA GLN A 101 -4.12 4.88 14.22
C GLN A 101 -5.42 5.46 13.69
N TYR A 102 -5.73 5.20 12.42
CA TYR A 102 -6.92 5.74 11.77
C TYR A 102 -7.37 4.87 10.60
N ILE A 103 -8.57 5.14 10.10
CA ILE A 103 -9.12 4.49 8.90
C ILE A 103 -9.25 5.56 7.82
N GLN A 104 -8.71 5.27 6.64
CA GLN A 104 -8.84 6.09 5.45
C GLN A 104 -9.79 5.44 4.46
N ASN A 105 -10.59 6.27 3.79
CA ASN A 105 -11.34 5.81 2.63
C ASN A 105 -10.36 5.54 1.49
N PHE A 106 -10.43 4.36 0.91
CA PHE A 106 -9.59 3.97 -0.23
C PHE A 106 -10.51 3.31 -1.24
N ASN A 107 -11.08 4.11 -2.15
CA ASN A 107 -12.07 3.62 -3.10
C ASN A 107 -11.44 3.36 -4.46
N ALA A 108 -10.92 2.14 -4.65
CA ALA A 108 -10.18 1.77 -5.86
C ALA A 108 -10.65 0.43 -6.43
N ARG A 109 -10.68 0.34 -7.76
CA ARG A 109 -11.01 -0.90 -8.47
C ARG A 109 -9.73 -1.67 -8.81
N LEU A 110 -9.61 -2.88 -8.26
CA LEU A 110 -8.60 -3.87 -8.63
C LEU A 110 -9.14 -4.73 -9.76
N LYS A 111 -8.51 -4.68 -10.92
CA LYS A 111 -8.82 -5.52 -12.08
C LYS A 111 -8.52 -6.98 -11.76
N GLN A 112 -9.24 -7.88 -12.43
CA GLN A 112 -9.01 -9.32 -12.29
C GLN A 112 -7.64 -9.73 -12.86
N GLY A 113 -7.04 -10.79 -12.34
CA GLY A 113 -5.79 -11.42 -12.81
C GLY A 113 -5.94 -12.18 -14.13
N TYR A 114 -6.73 -11.62 -15.06
CA TYR A 114 -7.03 -12.18 -16.37
C TYR A 114 -6.91 -11.10 -17.44
N ALA A 115 -6.68 -11.52 -18.67
CA ALA A 115 -6.75 -10.69 -19.86
C ALA A 115 -7.54 -11.41 -20.95
N CYS A 116 -8.07 -10.64 -21.89
CA CYS A 116 -8.58 -11.18 -23.13
C CYS A 116 -7.44 -11.61 -24.05
N PRO A 117 -7.64 -12.65 -24.86
CA PRO A 117 -6.64 -13.08 -25.82
C PRO A 117 -6.58 -12.08 -26.99
N ASP A 118 -5.39 -11.89 -27.56
CA ASP A 118 -5.19 -11.21 -28.84
C ASP A 118 -5.59 -12.13 -30.01
N SER A 119 -5.42 -11.66 -31.25
CA SER A 119 -5.71 -12.43 -32.46
C SER A 119 -4.88 -13.72 -32.60
N SER A 120 -3.79 -13.84 -31.84
CA SER A 120 -2.89 -14.99 -31.82
C SER A 120 -3.16 -15.92 -30.64
N GLY A 121 -4.17 -15.63 -29.81
CA GLY A 121 -4.52 -16.41 -28.62
C GLY A 121 -3.68 -16.10 -27.38
N ASN A 122 -2.79 -15.11 -27.42
CA ASN A 122 -1.95 -14.73 -26.28
C ASN A 122 -2.65 -13.70 -25.41
N ALA A 123 -2.31 -13.63 -24.11
CA ALA A 123 -2.86 -12.60 -23.24
C ALA A 123 -2.54 -11.19 -23.76
N ALA A 124 -3.55 -10.34 -23.90
CA ALA A 124 -3.40 -8.91 -24.17
C ALA A 124 -3.49 -8.13 -22.85
N PRO A 125 -2.37 -7.77 -22.18
CA PRO A 125 -2.41 -7.33 -20.77
C PRO A 125 -3.13 -6.01 -20.55
N GLY A 126 -3.25 -5.16 -21.57
CA GLY A 126 -4.02 -3.91 -21.50
C GLY A 126 -5.54 -4.09 -21.59
N SER A 127 -6.02 -5.25 -22.04
CA SER A 127 -7.44 -5.51 -22.22
C SER A 127 -8.17 -5.66 -20.89
N ASP A 128 -9.42 -5.22 -20.83
CA ASP A 128 -10.30 -5.48 -19.69
C ASP A 128 -10.88 -6.90 -19.82
N PRO A 129 -10.63 -7.82 -18.87
CA PRO A 129 -11.14 -9.20 -18.95
C PRO A 129 -12.67 -9.29 -19.00
N ASP A 130 -13.41 -8.24 -18.63
CA ASP A 130 -14.87 -8.21 -18.73
C ASP A 130 -15.38 -7.98 -20.16
N THR A 131 -14.48 -7.72 -21.11
CA THR A 131 -14.82 -7.54 -22.54
C THR A 131 -14.77 -8.82 -23.38
N CYS A 132 -14.32 -9.94 -22.80
CA CYS A 132 -14.30 -11.25 -23.48
C CYS A 132 -14.99 -12.33 -22.66
N ALA A 133 -15.40 -13.40 -23.36
CA ALA A 133 -16.01 -14.57 -22.73
C ALA A 133 -15.09 -15.16 -21.66
N ALA A 134 -15.68 -15.54 -20.52
CA ALA A 134 -14.98 -16.14 -19.40
C ALA A 134 -14.14 -17.37 -19.80
N ALA A 135 -14.64 -18.17 -20.75
CA ALA A 135 -13.97 -19.35 -21.30
C ALA A 135 -12.67 -19.02 -22.05
N SER A 136 -12.52 -17.79 -22.55
CA SER A 136 -11.40 -17.35 -23.38
C SER A 136 -10.35 -16.56 -22.61
N ARG A 137 -10.58 -16.28 -21.32
CA ARG A 137 -9.67 -15.47 -20.50
C ARG A 137 -8.34 -16.18 -20.28
N VAL A 138 -7.25 -15.45 -20.44
CA VAL A 138 -5.89 -15.92 -20.17
C VAL A 138 -5.42 -15.37 -18.82
N PRO A 139 -4.99 -16.21 -17.86
CA PRO A 139 -4.47 -15.76 -16.57
C PRO A 139 -3.20 -14.90 -16.74
N ILE A 140 -3.16 -13.74 -16.07
CA ILE A 140 -1.97 -12.87 -16.01
C ILE A 140 -1.82 -12.21 -14.65
N THR A 141 -0.57 -11.96 -14.25
CA THR A 141 -0.30 -11.07 -13.12
C THR A 141 -0.48 -9.62 -13.58
N ARG A 142 -1.20 -8.82 -12.78
CA ARG A 142 -1.41 -7.39 -13.04
C ARG A 142 -0.86 -6.55 -11.90
N GLN A 143 -0.25 -5.44 -12.27
CA GLN A 143 0.15 -4.41 -11.31
C GLN A 143 -0.69 -3.16 -11.54
N GLN A 144 -1.23 -2.60 -10.45
CA GLN A 144 -1.95 -1.32 -10.46
C GLN A 144 -1.40 -0.43 -9.36
N THR A 145 -1.08 0.82 -9.71
CA THR A 145 -0.52 1.79 -8.77
C THR A 145 -1.48 2.95 -8.59
N PHE A 146 -1.67 3.34 -7.33
CA PHE A 146 -2.56 4.40 -6.88
C PHE A 146 -1.78 5.44 -6.07
N PRO A 147 -2.21 6.72 -6.05
CA PRO A 147 -3.25 7.25 -6.90
C PRO A 147 -2.86 7.25 -8.40
N GLU A 148 -3.87 7.05 -9.24
CA GLU A 148 -3.86 7.32 -10.67
C GLU A 148 -4.25 8.80 -10.92
N ALA A 149 -4.05 9.31 -12.12
CA ALA A 149 -4.32 10.72 -12.46
C ALA A 149 -5.76 11.18 -12.12
N ASN A 150 -6.73 10.26 -12.20
CA ASN A 150 -8.16 10.50 -11.95
C ASN A 150 -8.56 10.46 -10.46
N ASN A 151 -7.69 10.01 -9.55
CA ASN A 151 -8.01 9.88 -8.12
C ASN A 151 -6.91 10.48 -7.19
N ASN A 152 -6.02 11.29 -7.77
CA ASN A 152 -4.85 11.94 -7.14
C ASN A 152 -5.14 12.86 -5.94
N GLY A 153 -6.40 13.12 -5.59
CA GLY A 153 -6.78 13.84 -4.37
C GLY A 153 -7.50 12.99 -3.32
N THR A 154 -7.94 11.78 -3.68
CA THR A 154 -8.88 10.99 -2.87
C THR A 154 -8.21 9.85 -2.10
N ILE A 155 -7.04 9.42 -2.55
CA ILE A 155 -6.26 8.37 -1.89
C ILE A 155 -5.19 9.05 -1.04
N GLN A 156 -5.43 9.06 0.27
CA GLN A 156 -4.49 9.55 1.25
C GLN A 156 -4.29 8.47 2.30
N LEU A 157 -3.04 8.09 2.55
CA LEU A 157 -2.69 7.13 3.62
C LEU A 157 -2.06 7.81 4.82
N VAL A 158 -1.41 8.97 4.63
CA VAL A 158 -0.84 9.75 5.72
C VAL A 158 -1.72 10.96 5.97
N THR A 159 -2.17 11.16 7.20
CA THR A 159 -2.98 12.32 7.55
C THR A 159 -2.10 13.56 7.77
N PRO A 160 -2.63 14.78 7.54
CA PRO A 160 -1.95 16.01 7.92
C PRO A 160 -1.53 16.03 9.40
N ARG A 161 -2.33 15.39 10.28
CA ARG A 161 -2.07 15.32 11.72
C ARG A 161 -0.73 14.63 12.04
N ILE A 162 -0.36 13.59 11.31
CA ILE A 162 0.95 12.92 11.49
C ILE A 162 2.09 13.88 11.13
N ALA A 163 1.92 14.67 10.08
CA ALA A 163 2.91 15.68 9.70
C ALA A 163 3.02 16.79 10.76
N GLU A 164 1.91 17.27 11.33
CA GLU A 164 1.91 18.25 12.43
C GLU A 164 2.70 17.75 13.65
N TYR A 165 2.50 16.48 14.06
CA TYR A 165 3.29 15.90 15.15
C TYR A 165 4.77 15.80 14.78
N ALA A 166 5.09 15.37 13.56
CA ALA A 166 6.49 15.31 13.10
C ALA A 166 7.17 16.69 13.10
N VAL A 167 6.43 17.75 12.73
CA VAL A 167 6.90 19.13 12.82
C VAL A 167 7.18 19.52 14.27
N GLN A 168 6.26 19.23 15.18
CA GLN A 168 6.44 19.54 16.60
C GLN A 168 7.69 18.85 17.18
N ASP A 169 7.85 17.55 16.91
CA ASP A 169 9.02 16.80 17.33
C ASP A 169 10.32 17.35 16.72
N CYS A 170 10.27 17.77 15.44
CA CYS A 170 11.38 18.46 14.79
C CYS A 170 11.70 19.82 15.43
N VAL A 171 10.73 20.54 15.98
CA VAL A 171 10.95 21.83 16.66
C VAL A 171 11.59 21.62 18.03
N ASP A 172 11.06 20.66 18.79
CA ASP A 172 11.43 20.39 20.17
C ASP A 172 12.78 19.65 20.29
N GLY A 173 13.18 18.91 19.26
CA GLY A 173 14.41 18.15 19.28
C GLY A 173 14.91 17.73 17.90
N SER A 174 15.30 16.45 17.77
CA SER A 174 15.60 15.84 16.48
C SER A 174 14.31 15.38 15.82
N CYS A 175 14.21 15.57 14.50
CA CYS A 175 13.09 15.02 13.74
C CYS A 175 12.97 13.49 13.96
N PRO A 176 11.75 12.96 13.98
CA PRO A 176 11.54 11.53 14.15
C PRO A 176 12.17 10.77 12.97
N ALA A 177 13.13 9.90 13.28
CA ALA A 177 13.75 9.03 12.29
C ALA A 177 12.93 7.75 12.12
N ASN A 178 12.94 7.18 10.90
CA ASN A 178 12.42 5.85 10.61
C ASN A 178 10.96 5.62 11.01
N LEU A 179 10.10 6.62 10.84
CA LEU A 179 8.66 6.39 10.94
C LEU A 179 8.25 5.33 9.91
N SER A 180 7.31 4.48 10.30
CA SER A 180 6.77 3.44 9.42
C SER A 180 5.26 3.33 9.59
N MET A 181 4.58 2.83 8.57
CA MET A 181 3.14 2.55 8.63
C MET A 181 2.87 1.08 8.37
N ASP A 182 1.98 0.50 9.17
CA ASP A 182 1.31 -0.75 8.89
C ASP A 182 -0.08 -0.42 8.32
N VAL A 183 -0.39 -0.99 7.17
CA VAL A 183 -1.63 -0.72 6.43
C VAL A 183 -2.36 -2.03 6.19
N THR A 184 -3.64 -2.09 6.54
CA THR A 184 -4.53 -3.19 6.17
C THR A 184 -5.65 -2.65 5.30
N PHE A 185 -5.65 -3.04 4.04
CA PHE A 185 -6.67 -2.69 3.05
C PHE A 185 -7.86 -3.64 3.18
N SER A 186 -9.06 -3.08 3.28
CA SER A 186 -10.32 -3.82 3.19
C SER A 186 -10.74 -3.91 1.73
N VAL A 187 -10.97 -5.12 1.24
CA VAL A 187 -11.35 -5.40 -0.14
C VAL A 187 -12.65 -6.20 -0.17
N THR A 188 -13.57 -5.81 -1.03
CA THR A 188 -14.69 -6.67 -1.43
C THR A 188 -14.37 -7.24 -2.80
N ASP A 189 -14.14 -8.55 -2.89
CA ASP A 189 -13.85 -9.17 -4.17
C ASP A 189 -15.08 -9.23 -5.10
N ASP A 190 -14.88 -9.56 -6.37
CA ASP A 190 -15.96 -9.61 -7.37
C ASP A 190 -17.00 -10.70 -7.11
N LEU A 191 -16.72 -11.61 -6.19
CA LEU A 191 -17.67 -12.62 -5.70
C LEU A 191 -18.37 -12.16 -4.41
N ASN A 192 -18.29 -10.86 -4.09
CA ASN A 192 -18.85 -10.21 -2.89
C ASN A 192 -18.32 -10.77 -1.56
N ARG A 193 -17.10 -11.30 -1.53
CA ARG A 193 -16.45 -11.77 -0.30
C ARG A 193 -15.55 -10.69 0.26
N ALA A 194 -15.55 -10.54 1.58
CA ALA A 194 -14.62 -9.66 2.28
C ALA A 194 -13.22 -10.28 2.30
N GLN A 195 -12.22 -9.48 1.96
CA GLN A 195 -10.81 -9.83 1.88
C GLN A 195 -9.98 -8.72 2.50
N THR A 196 -8.76 -9.06 2.90
CA THR A 196 -7.79 -8.09 3.41
C THR A 196 -6.45 -8.25 2.74
N VAL A 197 -5.77 -7.14 2.47
CA VAL A 197 -4.38 -7.13 2.01
C VAL A 197 -3.59 -6.24 2.95
N SER A 198 -2.50 -6.74 3.51
CA SER A 198 -1.71 -5.99 4.49
C SER A 198 -0.31 -5.66 3.97
N VAL A 199 0.19 -4.51 4.37
CA VAL A 199 1.56 -4.04 4.16
C VAL A 199 2.11 -3.66 5.52
N SER A 200 3.27 -4.22 5.88
CA SER A 200 3.93 -3.92 7.14
C SER A 200 5.15 -3.04 6.91
N LYS A 201 5.39 -2.12 7.85
CA LYS A 201 6.60 -1.28 7.92
C LYS A 201 6.89 -0.49 6.64
N ALA A 202 5.87 0.04 5.97
CA ALA A 202 6.09 0.95 4.84
C ALA A 202 6.69 2.27 5.36
N PRO A 203 7.79 2.78 4.80
CA PRO A 203 8.50 3.92 5.39
C PRO A 203 7.74 5.23 5.20
N ILE A 204 7.78 6.08 6.24
CA ILE A 204 7.46 7.50 6.17
C ILE A 204 8.75 8.24 6.49
N VAL A 205 9.27 8.98 5.52
CA VAL A 205 10.53 9.71 5.72
C VAL A 205 10.24 11.12 6.20
N VAL A 206 10.89 11.55 7.28
CA VAL A 206 10.77 12.92 7.79
C VAL A 206 12.09 13.65 7.60
N TYR A 207 12.07 14.76 6.86
CA TYR A 207 13.24 15.58 6.59
C TYR A 207 13.08 16.98 7.15
N ARG A 208 14.09 17.43 7.89
CA ARG A 208 14.28 18.86 8.16
C ARG A 208 14.91 19.50 6.94
N VAL A 209 14.10 20.19 6.14
CA VAL A 209 14.56 20.87 4.92
C VAL A 209 15.32 22.14 5.27
N SER A 210 14.86 22.89 6.27
CA SER A 210 15.55 24.10 6.74
C SER A 210 15.27 24.39 8.22
N ASP A 211 16.24 25.00 8.88
CA ASP A 211 16.15 25.52 10.25
C ASP A 211 16.96 26.82 10.28
N THR A 212 16.26 27.94 10.20
CA THR A 212 16.87 29.26 10.03
C THR A 212 16.52 30.19 11.18
N ARG A 213 17.36 31.21 11.38
CA ARG A 213 17.13 32.28 12.35
C ARG A 213 16.67 33.53 11.62
N ARG A 214 15.63 34.18 12.13
CA ARG A 214 15.17 35.51 11.70
C ARG A 214 15.07 36.44 12.90
N GLU A 215 15.39 37.71 12.70
CA GLU A 215 15.21 38.76 13.69
C GLU A 215 14.05 39.65 13.29
N GLU A 216 13.20 39.99 14.26
CA GLU A 216 12.04 40.88 14.13
C GLU A 216 12.17 42.05 15.10
#